data_AF-A0A392QFQ7-F1
#
_entry.id   AF-A0A392QFQ7-F1
#
_cell.length_a   1.000
_cell.length_b   1.000
_cell.length_c   1.000
_cell.angle_alpha   90.00
_cell.angle_beta   90.00
_cell.angle_gamma   90.00
#
_symmetry.space_group_name_H-M   'P 1'
#
loop_
_entity.id
_entity.type
_entity.pdbx_description
1 polymer ?
#
loop_
_entity_poly.entity_id
_entity_poly.type
_entity_poly.pdbx_seq_one_letter_code
_entity_poly.pdbx_strand_id
1 'polypeptide(L)'
;MSLSLWKSSTNHEDVKASSPHTQPDDKKFDEKENSADTKGIWNWKPIRAISHIGKKKISCLFSVEILTAQFLPSSMNGLRLSVCVRKKENKDGAVQTMPSRVVQGAAEFEETLFIKCHVYCNQQGNGKNLKFEARPFWIYLFAVDAKELSFGRNSVDLSQLIQESIEKSRQGNR
;
A
#
# COMPACT_ATOMS: atom_id res chain seq x y z
N MET A 1 -0.41 -30.37 6.88
CA MET A 1 -0.48 -28.97 6.42
C MET A 1 -0.18 -28.97 4.93
N SER A 2 -1.14 -28.57 4.10
CA SER A 2 -1.10 -28.69 2.64
C SER A 2 -0.76 -27.32 2.04
N LEU A 3 0.27 -27.27 1.19
CA LEU A 3 0.66 -26.07 0.45
C LEU A 3 0.47 -26.35 -1.04
N SER A 4 -0.65 -25.92 -1.60
CA SER A 4 -0.88 -25.94 -3.05
C SER A 4 -0.17 -24.76 -3.71
N LEU A 5 0.80 -25.08 -4.57
CA LEU A 5 1.39 -24.16 -5.53
C LEU A 5 0.40 -23.93 -6.69
N TRP A 6 -0.11 -22.71 -6.81
CA TRP A 6 -0.87 -22.28 -7.99
C TRP A 6 0.06 -22.22 -9.21
N LYS A 7 -0.16 -23.08 -10.21
CA LYS A 7 0.44 -22.96 -11.54
C LYS A 7 -0.60 -22.36 -12.50
N SER A 8 -0.20 -21.29 -13.18
CA SER A 8 -0.92 -20.67 -14.29
C SER A 8 -0.71 -21.50 -15.56
N SER A 9 -1.79 -21.85 -16.26
CA SER A 9 -1.75 -22.42 -17.60
C SER A 9 -2.46 -21.47 -18.58
N THR A 10 -1.68 -20.80 -19.41
CA THR A 10 -2.15 -20.27 -20.70
C THR A 10 -1.79 -21.30 -21.76
N ASN A 11 -2.77 -21.77 -22.54
CA ASN A 11 -2.69 -21.94 -24.01
C ASN A 11 -3.99 -22.54 -24.58
N HIS A 12 -4.57 -21.78 -25.52
CA HIS A 12 -5.12 -22.20 -26.84
C HIS A 12 -4.61 -23.59 -27.32
N GLU A 13 -5.33 -24.49 -28.01
CA GLU A 13 -6.42 -24.48 -29.00
C GLU A 13 -7.27 -25.77 -28.85
N ASP A 14 -8.47 -25.94 -29.43
CA ASP A 14 -8.67 -26.52 -30.77
C ASP A 14 -10.14 -26.39 -31.24
N VAL A 15 -10.33 -26.00 -32.51
CA VAL A 15 -11.59 -26.03 -33.26
C VAL A 15 -11.44 -27.01 -34.43
N LYS A 16 -12.42 -27.90 -34.68
CA LYS A 16 -12.46 -28.71 -35.92
C LYS A 16 -13.88 -29.12 -36.36
N ALA A 17 -14.15 -28.84 -37.65
CA ALA A 17 -15.03 -29.52 -38.66
C ALA A 17 -15.64 -28.43 -39.58
N SER A 18 -15.73 -28.50 -40.92
CA SER A 18 -15.56 -29.55 -41.95
C SER A 18 -15.62 -28.94 -43.39
N SER A 19 -14.71 -29.37 -44.29
CA SER A 19 -14.76 -29.65 -45.77
C SER A 19 -15.40 -28.67 -46.82
N PRO A 20 -15.23 -28.89 -48.16
CA PRO A 20 -14.01 -29.10 -48.99
C PRO A 20 -14.05 -28.35 -50.38
N HIS A 21 -12.90 -28.09 -51.06
CA HIS A 21 -12.76 -28.21 -52.54
C HIS A 21 -11.35 -27.92 -53.13
N THR A 22 -10.93 -28.83 -54.04
CA THR A 22 -10.07 -28.70 -55.27
C THR A 22 -8.55 -28.44 -55.23
N GLN A 23 -7.78 -29.53 -55.43
CA GLN A 23 -6.61 -29.85 -56.31
C GLN A 23 -5.91 -28.78 -57.22
N PRO A 24 -4.70 -29.04 -57.83
CA PRO A 24 -3.34 -29.19 -57.24
C PRO A 24 -2.26 -28.40 -58.08
N ASP A 25 -0.98 -28.78 -57.95
CA ASP A 25 0.20 -28.43 -58.79
C ASP A 25 0.92 -27.10 -58.45
N ASP A 26 2.25 -26.92 -58.49
CA ASP A 26 3.39 -27.77 -58.83
C ASP A 26 4.68 -27.11 -58.24
N LYS A 27 5.77 -27.88 -58.24
CA LYS A 27 7.16 -27.62 -57.81
C LYS A 27 7.72 -26.19 -58.03
N LYS A 28 8.64 -25.74 -57.15
CA LYS A 28 10.06 -25.40 -57.49
C LYS A 28 10.86 -24.99 -56.23
N PHE A 29 11.99 -25.68 -56.03
CA PHE A 29 13.11 -25.24 -55.19
C PHE A 29 13.74 -23.97 -55.79
N ASP A 30 14.07 -22.98 -54.96
CA ASP A 30 15.31 -22.23 -55.16
C ASP A 30 15.86 -21.73 -53.81
N GLU A 31 17.17 -21.90 -53.72
CA GLU A 31 18.08 -21.64 -52.62
C GLU A 31 18.61 -20.19 -52.70
N LYS A 32 19.24 -19.72 -51.61
CA LYS A 32 19.91 -18.42 -51.37
C LYS A 32 18.99 -17.32 -50.80
N GLU A 33 19.40 -16.49 -49.84
CA GLU A 33 20.73 -16.08 -49.41
C GLU A 33 20.61 -15.40 -48.04
N ASN A 34 21.61 -15.59 -47.18
CA ASN A 34 22.15 -14.65 -46.19
C ASN A 34 21.23 -13.56 -45.58
N SER A 35 20.92 -13.72 -44.30
CA SER A 35 21.16 -12.63 -43.34
C SER A 35 21.54 -13.20 -41.98
N ALA A 36 22.79 -12.96 -41.61
CA ALA A 36 23.30 -13.20 -40.27
C ALA A 36 22.61 -12.24 -39.28
N ASP A 37 21.48 -12.64 -38.72
CA ASP A 37 20.89 -11.97 -37.56
C ASP A 37 21.60 -12.45 -36.29
N THR A 38 22.82 -11.94 -36.12
CA THR A 38 23.50 -12.02 -34.84
C THR A 38 22.74 -11.21 -33.79
N LYS A 39 22.22 -11.97 -32.83
CA LYS A 39 22.14 -11.63 -31.41
C LYS A 39 21.07 -10.60 -31.06
N GLY A 40 19.94 -11.17 -30.64
CA GLY A 40 18.88 -10.51 -29.91
C GLY A 40 19.42 -9.50 -28.90
N ILE A 41 19.09 -8.25 -29.16
CA ILE A 41 19.25 -7.14 -28.24
C ILE A 41 18.44 -7.52 -27.01
N TRP A 42 19.16 -7.91 -25.97
CA TRP A 42 18.59 -8.41 -24.73
C TRP A 42 17.63 -7.36 -24.18
N ASN A 43 16.35 -7.73 -24.02
CA ASN A 43 15.30 -6.92 -23.38
C ASN A 43 15.55 -6.78 -21.87
N TRP A 44 16.62 -6.07 -21.54
CA TRP A 44 16.96 -5.39 -20.29
C TRP A 44 15.80 -4.55 -19.79
N LYS A 45 14.74 -5.07 -19.16
CA LYS A 45 13.81 -4.18 -18.43
C LYS A 45 14.66 -3.42 -17.39
N PRO A 46 14.86 -2.10 -17.50
CA PRO A 46 15.77 -1.40 -16.59
C PRO A 46 15.11 -1.35 -15.22
N ILE A 47 15.75 -2.04 -14.28
CA ILE A 47 15.89 -1.71 -12.85
C ILE A 47 14.64 -1.09 -12.21
N ARG A 48 13.95 -1.89 -11.38
CA ARG A 48 13.07 -1.36 -10.33
C ARG A 48 13.84 -0.28 -9.58
N ALA A 49 13.29 0.93 -9.56
CA ALA A 49 13.87 2.07 -8.87
C ALA A 49 14.39 1.65 -7.49
N ILE A 50 15.71 1.72 -7.31
CA ILE A 50 16.34 1.46 -6.01
C ILE A 50 16.26 2.76 -5.21
N SER A 51 15.03 3.22 -4.96
CA SER A 51 14.73 4.53 -4.35
C SER A 51 15.37 4.72 -2.97
N HIS A 52 15.83 3.64 -2.35
CA HIS A 52 16.36 3.59 -1.00
C HIS A 52 17.85 3.24 -0.91
N ILE A 53 18.58 3.07 -2.02
CA ILE A 53 20.02 2.86 -1.95
C ILE A 53 20.68 4.10 -1.31
N GLY A 54 21.48 3.91 -0.26
CA GLY A 54 22.09 5.00 0.51
C GLY A 54 21.18 5.69 1.54
N LYS A 55 19.90 5.31 1.67
CA LYS A 55 19.01 5.83 2.72
C LYS A 55 19.01 4.93 3.94
N LYS A 56 19.07 5.52 5.13
CA LYS A 56 18.94 4.80 6.40
C LYS A 56 17.48 4.46 6.65
N LYS A 57 17.19 3.17 6.86
CA LYS A 57 15.87 2.69 7.28
C LYS A 57 15.76 2.71 8.79
N ILE A 58 14.70 3.31 9.32
CA ILE A 58 14.36 3.29 10.75
C ILE A 58 13.02 2.57 10.88
N SER A 59 12.96 1.59 11.79
CA SER A 59 11.73 0.87 12.12
C SER A 59 11.15 1.44 13.41
N CYS A 60 9.89 1.83 13.38
CA CYS A 60 9.19 2.46 14.49
C CYS A 60 7.90 1.70 14.79
N LEU A 61 7.50 1.72 16.06
CA LEU A 61 6.19 1.30 16.52
C LEU A 61 5.51 2.52 17.13
N PHE A 62 4.38 2.92 16.59
CA PHE A 62 3.56 4.01 17.13
C PHE A 62 2.39 3.44 17.91
N SER A 63 2.13 3.99 19.09
CA SER A 63 0.88 3.81 19.82
C SER A 63 -0.06 4.97 19.49
N VAL A 64 -1.28 4.65 19.10
CA VAL A 64 -2.36 5.63 18.87
C VAL A 64 -3.45 5.36 19.88
N GLU A 65 -3.57 6.24 20.86
CA GLU A 65 -4.62 6.20 21.87
C GLU A 65 -5.86 6.90 21.33
N ILE A 66 -6.98 6.19 21.36
CA ILE A 66 -8.27 6.64 20.82
C ILE A 66 -9.25 6.65 21.99
N LEU A 67 -9.58 7.86 22.44
CA LEU A 67 -10.44 8.05 23.60
C LEU A 67 -11.91 8.06 23.20
N THR A 68 -12.35 9.11 22.50
CA THR A 68 -13.76 9.33 22.18
C THR A 68 -13.94 10.16 20.90
N ALA A 69 -15.03 9.91 20.18
CA ALA A 69 -15.54 10.80 19.14
C ALA A 69 -16.73 11.59 19.71
N GLN A 70 -16.62 12.91 19.76
CA GLN A 70 -17.63 13.80 20.35
C GLN A 70 -18.30 14.68 19.30
N PHE A 71 -19.32 15.43 19.73
CA PHE A 71 -20.08 16.37 18.90
C PHE A 71 -20.80 15.70 17.72
N LEU A 72 -21.20 14.43 17.89
CA LEU A 72 -21.98 13.70 16.90
C LEU A 72 -23.45 14.15 16.97
N PRO A 73 -24.11 14.41 15.82
CA PRO A 73 -25.53 14.72 15.78
C PRO A 73 -26.39 13.67 16.48
N SER A 74 -27.46 14.09 17.15
CA SER A 74 -28.40 13.18 17.83
C SER A 74 -29.03 12.14 16.90
N SER A 75 -29.11 12.42 15.60
CA SER A 75 -29.58 11.48 14.57
C SER A 75 -28.67 10.26 14.39
N MET A 76 -27.45 10.30 14.93
CA MET A 76 -26.50 9.20 14.89
C MET A 76 -26.57 8.27 16.12
N ASN A 77 -27.41 8.58 17.10
CA ASN A 77 -27.53 7.74 18.30
C ASN A 77 -27.86 6.29 17.92
N GLY A 78 -27.14 5.35 18.52
CA GLY A 78 -27.27 3.92 18.24
C GLY A 78 -26.40 3.40 17.09
N LEU A 79 -25.84 4.27 16.23
CA LEU A 79 -24.87 3.82 15.22
C LEU A 79 -23.61 3.27 15.87
N ARG A 80 -23.01 2.25 15.26
CA ARG A 80 -21.71 1.72 15.65
C ARG A 80 -20.63 2.35 14.80
N LEU A 81 -19.72 3.08 15.43
CA LEU A 81 -18.59 3.72 14.80
C LEU A 81 -17.30 2.97 15.15
N SER A 82 -16.33 3.03 14.25
CA SER A 82 -14.96 2.59 14.47
C SER A 82 -14.00 3.65 13.95
N VAL A 83 -12.82 3.74 14.56
CA VAL A 83 -11.73 4.57 14.05
C VAL A 83 -10.75 3.68 13.31
N CYS A 84 -10.38 4.05 12.09
CA CYS A 84 -9.37 3.38 11.30
C CYS A 84 -8.11 4.25 11.20
N VAL A 85 -6.96 3.62 11.41
CA VAL A 85 -5.65 4.19 11.10
C VAL A 85 -4.97 3.37 10.03
N ARG A 86 -4.58 4.00 8.92
CA ARG A 86 -3.90 3.30 7.82
C ARG A 86 -2.98 4.22 7.06
N LYS A 87 -2.05 3.64 6.30
CA LYS A 87 -1.21 4.39 5.36
C LYS A 87 -2.10 5.13 4.36
N LYS A 88 -1.67 6.33 3.94
CA LYS A 88 -2.39 7.10 2.92
C LYS A 88 -2.23 6.49 1.53
N GLU A 89 -1.03 5.99 1.22
CA GLU A 89 -0.65 5.43 -0.08
C GLU A 89 -1.37 4.10 -0.40
N ASN A 90 -1.60 3.25 0.61
CA ASN A 90 -2.19 1.92 0.45
C ASN A 90 -2.98 1.51 1.70
N LYS A 91 -3.74 0.42 1.61
CA LYS A 91 -4.51 -0.12 2.76
C LYS A 91 -3.68 -1.05 3.65
N ASP A 92 -2.38 -1.18 3.39
CA ASP A 92 -1.51 -2.11 4.11
C ASP A 92 -1.26 -1.66 5.55
N GLY A 93 -1.27 -2.61 6.48
CA GLY A 93 -1.11 -2.36 7.90
C GLY A 93 -2.21 -1.47 8.51
N ALA A 94 -3.40 -1.47 7.92
CA ALA A 94 -4.55 -0.80 8.51
C ALA A 94 -4.94 -1.46 9.83
N VAL A 95 -5.13 -0.65 10.86
CA VAL A 95 -5.64 -1.05 12.16
C VAL A 95 -6.92 -0.27 12.43
N GLN A 96 -7.82 -0.86 13.22
CA GLN A 96 -9.06 -0.21 13.58
C GLN A 96 -9.46 -0.59 15.01
N THR A 97 -10.20 0.29 15.65
CA THR A 97 -10.78 0.02 16.96
C THR A 97 -11.90 -1.01 16.87
N MET A 98 -12.22 -1.62 18.00
CA MET A 98 -13.51 -2.24 18.21
C MET A 98 -14.63 -1.21 17.97
N PRO A 99 -15.78 -1.62 17.38
CA PRO A 99 -16.87 -0.69 17.17
C PRO A 99 -17.52 -0.27 18.48
N SER A 100 -17.71 1.04 18.65
CA SER A 100 -18.41 1.65 19.79
C SER A 100 -19.72 2.30 19.35
N ARG A 101 -20.73 2.27 20.21
CA ARG A 101 -22.04 2.84 19.92
C ARG A 101 -22.07 4.32 20.26
N VAL A 102 -22.76 5.10 19.42
CA VAL A 102 -23.04 6.50 19.73
C VAL A 102 -24.13 6.59 20.78
N VAL A 103 -23.83 7.25 21.90
CA VAL A 103 -24.76 7.59 22.98
C VAL A 103 -24.60 9.06 23.30
N GLN A 104 -25.71 9.82 23.27
CA GLN A 104 -25.74 11.24 23.62
C GLN A 104 -24.70 12.09 22.85
N GLY A 105 -24.49 11.78 21.56
CA GLY A 105 -23.56 12.53 20.71
C GLY A 105 -22.08 12.20 20.92
N ALA A 106 -21.76 11.11 21.62
CA ALA A 106 -20.40 10.62 21.79
C ALA A 106 -20.28 9.11 21.51
N ALA A 107 -19.11 8.66 21.05
CA ALA A 107 -18.74 7.24 20.96
C ALA A 107 -17.38 7.03 21.64
N GLU A 108 -17.37 6.25 22.71
CA GLU A 108 -16.18 5.99 23.55
C GLU A 108 -15.47 4.73 23.10
N PHE A 109 -14.17 4.82 22.83
CA PHE A 109 -13.36 3.71 22.32
C PHE A 109 -12.40 3.19 23.38
N GLU A 110 -11.73 4.10 24.11
CA GLU A 110 -10.71 3.80 25.13
C GLU A 110 -9.73 2.71 24.68
N GLU A 111 -9.23 2.82 23.45
CA GLU A 111 -8.43 1.77 22.82
C GLU A 111 -7.07 2.31 22.35
N THR A 112 -6.03 1.52 22.54
CA THR A 112 -4.70 1.81 21.99
C THR A 112 -4.40 0.90 20.80
N LEU A 113 -4.20 1.51 19.63
CA LEU A 113 -3.78 0.83 18.41
C LEU A 113 -2.26 0.91 18.23
N PHE A 114 -1.66 -0.17 17.74
CA PHE A 114 -0.23 -0.23 17.45
C PHE A 114 0.04 -0.26 15.95
N ILE A 115 0.87 0.66 15.46
CA ILE A 115 1.18 0.80 14.05
C ILE A 115 2.67 0.58 13.83
N LYS A 116 3.00 -0.52 13.14
CA LYS A 116 4.36 -0.77 12.68
C LYS A 116 4.64 0.05 11.43
N CYS A 117 5.67 0.87 11.49
CA CYS A 117 6.06 1.77 10.40
C CYS A 117 7.55 1.67 10.11
N HIS A 118 7.91 1.90 8.86
CA HIS A 118 9.28 2.12 8.45
C HIS A 118 9.37 3.48 7.79
N VAL A 119 10.33 4.29 8.24
CA VAL A 119 10.68 5.56 7.60
C VAL A 119 12.09 5.47 7.07
N TYR A 120 12.34 6.15 5.97
CA TYR A 120 13.66 6.29 5.40
C TYR A 120 14.14 7.72 5.64
N CYS A 121 15.41 7.87 5.94
CA CYS A 121 16.04 9.18 6.06
C CYS A 121 17.41 9.19 5.39
N ASN A 122 17.84 10.38 5.01
CA ASN A 122 19.22 10.65 4.63
C ASN A 122 19.85 11.63 5.61
N GLN A 123 21.17 11.56 5.74
CA GLN A 123 21.94 12.57 6.45
C GLN A 123 22.16 13.76 5.53
N GLN A 124 21.91 14.97 6.03
CA GLN A 124 22.14 16.21 5.29
C GLN A 124 23.22 17.05 6.01
N GLY A 125 24.25 17.49 5.28
CA GLY A 125 25.36 18.30 5.81
C GLY A 125 26.33 17.52 6.70
N ASN A 126 26.86 18.16 7.77
CA ASN A 126 27.82 17.59 8.74
C ASN A 126 27.25 16.46 9.64
N GLY A 127 26.29 15.65 9.14
CA GLY A 127 25.74 14.49 9.82
C GLY A 127 24.76 14.78 10.97
N LYS A 128 24.48 16.05 11.27
CA LYS A 128 23.62 16.46 12.41
C LYS A 128 22.13 16.48 12.09
N ASN A 129 21.75 16.68 10.83
CA ASN A 129 20.35 16.78 10.43
C ASN A 129 19.92 15.57 9.60
N LEU A 130 18.87 14.89 10.04
CA LEU A 130 18.21 13.82 9.31
C LEU A 130 17.02 14.40 8.56
N LYS A 131 16.96 14.20 7.25
CA LYS A 131 15.78 14.52 6.46
C LYS A 131 15.02 13.22 6.19
N PHE A 132 13.79 13.16 6.67
CA PHE A 132 12.92 11.99 6.52
C PHE A 132 12.11 12.05 5.23
N GLU A 133 11.85 10.89 4.66
CA GLU A 133 10.81 10.73 3.65
C GLU A 133 9.44 10.82 4.32
N ALA A 134 8.56 11.62 3.70
CA ALA A 134 7.18 11.80 4.16
C ALA A 134 6.48 10.44 4.30
N ARG A 135 5.81 10.25 5.44
CA ARG A 135 5.11 9.01 5.77
C ARG A 135 3.69 9.31 6.27
N PRO A 136 2.78 9.72 5.36
CA PRO A 136 1.42 10.10 5.72
C PRO A 136 0.51 8.90 6.02
N PHE A 137 -0.25 9.04 7.09
CA PHE A 137 -1.32 8.14 7.52
C PHE A 137 -2.65 8.87 7.55
N TRP A 138 -3.72 8.13 7.24
CA TRP A 138 -5.08 8.56 7.49
C TRP A 138 -5.58 8.03 8.82
N ILE A 139 -6.21 8.91 9.58
CA ILE A 139 -6.97 8.61 10.79
C ILE A 139 -8.39 9.09 10.53
N TYR A 140 -9.37 8.20 10.57
CA TYR A 140 -10.75 8.56 10.27
C TYR A 140 -11.76 7.68 10.98
N LEU A 141 -12.91 8.28 11.26
CA LEU A 141 -14.09 7.62 11.80
C LEU A 141 -14.91 7.04 10.65
N PHE A 142 -15.54 5.89 10.86
CA PHE A 142 -16.50 5.31 9.92
C PHE A 142 -17.61 4.59 10.67
N ALA A 143 -18.80 4.55 10.07
CA ALA A 143 -19.92 3.77 10.59
C ALA A 143 -19.83 2.35 10.03
N VAL A 144 -19.88 1.36 10.92
CA VAL A 144 -19.77 -0.06 10.55
C VAL A 144 -21.01 -0.50 9.76
N ASP A 145 -22.17 -0.01 10.19
CA ASP A 145 -23.47 -0.45 9.69
C ASP A 145 -24.06 0.49 8.62
N ALA A 146 -23.42 1.63 8.35
CA ALA A 146 -23.90 2.66 7.41
C ALA A 146 -22.72 3.24 6.59
N LYS A 147 -22.31 2.51 5.55
CA LYS A 147 -21.06 2.79 4.79
C LYS A 147 -21.12 4.07 3.96
N GLU A 148 -22.32 4.54 3.68
CA GLU A 148 -22.63 5.79 2.98
C GLU A 148 -22.33 7.04 3.83
N LEU A 149 -22.25 6.90 5.16
CA LEU A 149 -21.90 8.01 6.04
C LEU A 149 -20.39 8.30 5.97
N SER A 150 -20.05 9.57 5.75
CA SER A 150 -18.68 10.03 5.68
C SER A 150 -18.38 11.05 6.79
N PHE A 151 -17.29 10.83 7.53
CA PHE A 151 -16.87 11.66 8.66
C PHE A 151 -15.61 12.50 8.37
N GLY A 152 -15.26 12.60 7.09
CA GLY A 152 -13.96 13.15 6.67
C GLY A 152 -12.79 12.22 7.02
N ARG A 153 -11.57 12.70 6.76
CA ARG A 153 -10.32 11.99 7.07
C ARG A 153 -9.25 12.98 7.49
N ASN A 154 -8.56 12.69 8.59
CA ASN A 154 -7.40 13.45 9.01
C ASN A 154 -6.12 12.80 8.47
N SER A 155 -5.17 13.61 8.03
CA SER A 155 -3.87 13.15 7.53
C SER A 155 -2.78 13.55 8.49
N VAL A 156 -2.01 12.59 9.01
CA VAL A 156 -0.88 12.82 9.92
C VAL A 156 0.38 12.25 9.29
N ASP A 157 1.46 13.02 9.24
CA ASP A 157 2.76 12.52 8.77
C ASP A 157 3.59 12.02 9.95
N LEU A 158 3.72 10.70 10.06
CA LEU A 158 4.47 10.08 11.16
C LEU A 158 5.98 10.35 11.08
N SER A 159 6.50 10.72 9.91
CA SER A 159 7.92 11.08 9.77
C SER A 159 8.26 12.39 10.48
N GLN A 160 7.31 13.34 10.53
CA GLN A 160 7.46 14.61 11.26
C GLN A 160 7.49 14.37 12.77
N LEU A 161 6.63 13.49 13.28
CA LEU A 161 6.63 13.11 14.70
C LEU A 161 7.96 12.49 15.15
N ILE A 162 8.58 11.67 14.28
CA ILE A 162 9.91 11.10 14.55
C ILE A 162 10.97 12.19 14.58
N GLN A 163 10.93 13.10 13.60
CA GLN A 163 11.88 14.20 13.53
C GLN A 163 11.79 15.10 14.77
N GLU A 164 10.59 15.44 15.21
CA GLU A 164 10.35 16.21 16.44
C GLU A 164 10.85 15.47 17.68
N SER A 165 10.59 14.16 17.79
CA SER A 165 11.05 13.33 18.91
C SER A 165 12.58 13.29 19.02
N ILE A 166 13.27 13.16 17.88
CA ILE A 166 14.74 13.16 17.82
C ILE A 166 15.29 14.53 18.23
N GLU A 167 14.72 15.61 17.74
CA GLU A 167 15.20 16.96 18.07
C GLU A 167 14.99 17.29 19.54
N LYS A 168 13.83 16.95 20.12
CA LYS A 168 13.57 17.08 21.56
C LYS A 168 14.58 16.29 22.40
N SER A 169 14.88 15.06 21.97
CA SER A 169 15.88 14.21 22.63
C SER A 169 17.28 14.82 22.61
N ARG A 170 17.66 15.51 21.52
CA ARG A 170 18.95 16.20 21.39
C ARG A 170 19.07 17.42 22.32
N GLN A 171 17.95 18.06 22.63
CA GLN A 171 17.86 19.23 23.49
C GLN A 171 17.76 18.89 24.98
N GLY A 172 17.65 17.60 25.35
CA GLY A 172 17.51 17.17 26.75
C GLY A 172 16.10 17.33 27.32
N ASN A 173 15.12 17.74 26.51
CA ASN A 173 13.73 17.90 26.92
C ASN A 173 12.96 16.62 26.57
N ARG A 174 12.87 15.69 27.53
CA ARG A 174 11.96 14.54 27.45
C ARG A 174 10.68 14.81 28.22
#